data_AF-A0A2P4T278-F1
#
_entry.id   AF-A0A2P4T278-F1
#
_cell.length_a   1.000
_cell.length_b   1.000
_cell.length_c   1.000
_cell.angle_alpha   90.00
_cell.angle_beta   90.00
_cell.angle_gamma   90.00
#
_symmetry.space_group_name_H-M   'P 1'
#
loop_
_entity.id
_entity.type
_entity.pdbx_description
1 polymer ?
#
loop_
_entity_poly.entity_id
_entity_poly.type
_entity_poly.pdbx_seq_one_letter_code
_entity_poly.pdbx_strand_id
1 'polypeptide(L)'
;MHPFGKEEAASLERLFGFFCECVRSGHWELAQACVPQLGRWRGDGPGKVEAILEALVACPQAVRYRQNCTPWRTAWLWLLVLEKWLARNQVQNLVLAVFRKTVSVVLQRETEFLLFLEELQKDVSEEVLKELFEAYVCAQNRCAADTKRKDGCSHRFSLDVVSALRKLLLRAPQRAQVLLEFFQEEQGMHSPSIQQYCSLQNIFVEFLRDSLKSLQRLQCGSEISELDQRELVDIIYSVLSMVTFEVEHQADELQHLFRELLDVCWAEGSPLKEEKLLSCMLRKRSRGLLNLYSSVLVDKTREKFLVSKSVGKGSSEQLDTERTMMNLFSDHKEASSWKTAYFYCLSSSKHFLEQILVTALALLKREDFSGLSSLLRREFNPLSRLLVLLGWTHCQSLESAKTLLWTLHKTQVVNRIQETVSQSESSESSLYA
;
A
#
# COMPACT_ATOMS: atom_id res chain seq x y z
N MET A 1 38.64 -42.23 36.01
CA MET A 1 39.08 -41.44 37.18
C MET A 1 38.47 -40.04 37.06
N HIS A 2 37.58 -39.65 37.97
CA HIS A 2 37.10 -38.27 38.04
C HIS A 2 38.15 -37.41 38.75
N PRO A 3 38.60 -36.28 38.18
CA PRO A 3 39.48 -35.37 38.88
C PRO A 3 38.71 -34.70 40.03
N PHE A 4 39.05 -35.07 41.27
CA PHE A 4 38.54 -34.43 42.49
C PHE A 4 38.71 -32.90 42.38
N GLY A 5 37.64 -32.15 42.65
CA GLY A 5 37.64 -30.68 42.55
C GLY A 5 37.39 -30.08 41.14
N LYS A 6 37.23 -30.91 40.10
CA LYS A 6 36.79 -30.50 38.75
C LYS A 6 35.52 -31.22 38.29
N GLU A 7 34.74 -31.70 39.24
CA GLU A 7 33.56 -32.54 38.98
C GLU A 7 32.47 -31.82 38.19
N GLU A 8 32.24 -30.53 38.47
CA GLU A 8 31.29 -29.70 37.71
C GLU A 8 31.71 -29.55 36.24
N ALA A 9 32.99 -29.25 35.99
CA ALA A 9 33.52 -29.10 34.63
C ALA A 9 33.48 -30.44 33.86
N ALA A 10 33.85 -31.54 34.50
CA ALA A 10 33.79 -32.88 33.91
C ALA A 10 32.33 -33.34 33.65
N SER A 11 31.38 -32.91 34.49
CA SER A 11 29.96 -33.20 34.32
C SER A 11 29.37 -32.41 33.15
N LEU A 12 29.75 -31.14 32.99
CA LEU A 12 29.34 -30.31 31.86
C LEU A 12 29.93 -30.78 30.54
N GLU A 13 31.17 -31.26 30.53
CA GLU A 13 31.80 -31.85 29.33
C GLU A 13 31.07 -33.13 28.89
N ARG A 14 30.65 -33.98 29.84
CA ARG A 14 29.82 -35.14 29.53
C ARG A 14 28.42 -34.76 29.08
N LEU A 15 27.82 -33.75 29.69
CA LEU A 15 26.52 -33.21 29.27
C LEU A 15 26.61 -32.65 27.85
N PHE A 16 27.72 -32.03 27.48
CA PHE A 16 27.97 -31.56 26.13
C PHE A 16 28.08 -32.73 25.13
N GLY A 17 28.77 -33.81 25.51
CA GLY A 17 28.81 -35.05 24.73
C GLY A 17 27.41 -35.64 24.50
N PHE A 18 26.62 -35.73 25.57
CA PHE A 18 25.23 -36.20 25.53
C PHE A 18 24.33 -35.29 24.68
N PHE A 19 24.51 -33.96 24.76
CA PHE A 19 23.84 -33.00 23.89
C PHE A 19 24.16 -33.26 22.42
N CYS A 20 25.43 -33.43 22.07
CA CYS A 20 25.86 -33.72 20.69
C CYS A 20 25.27 -35.03 20.17
N GLU A 21 25.20 -36.07 21.02
CA GLU A 21 24.56 -37.35 20.69
C GLU A 21 23.05 -37.17 20.47
N CYS A 22 22.36 -36.45 21.36
CA CYS A 22 20.93 -36.17 21.22
C CYS A 22 20.61 -35.42 19.93
N VAL A 23 21.43 -34.42 19.56
CA VAL A 23 21.30 -33.68 18.30
C VAL A 23 21.50 -34.61 17.10
N ARG A 24 22.55 -35.44 17.09
CA ARG A 24 22.82 -36.38 15.98
C ARG A 24 21.72 -37.44 15.83
N SER A 25 21.12 -37.85 16.95
CA SER A 25 20.06 -38.86 16.98
C SER A 25 18.65 -38.29 16.77
N GLY A 26 18.48 -36.97 16.68
CA GLY A 26 17.18 -36.31 16.51
C GLY A 26 16.31 -36.31 17.78
N HIS A 27 16.91 -36.47 18.96
CA HIS A 27 16.23 -36.38 20.26
C HIS A 27 16.15 -34.92 20.74
N TRP A 28 15.31 -34.14 20.09
CA TRP A 28 15.27 -32.68 20.26
C TRP A 28 14.90 -32.20 21.67
N GLU A 29 13.94 -32.86 22.32
CA GLU A 29 13.51 -32.51 23.68
C GLU A 29 14.63 -32.70 24.71
N LEU A 30 15.38 -33.80 24.58
CA LEU A 30 16.52 -34.10 25.44
C LEU A 30 17.68 -33.16 25.18
N ALA A 31 17.97 -32.87 23.90
CA ALA A 31 18.97 -31.88 23.53
C ALA A 31 18.62 -30.48 24.08
N GLN A 32 17.37 -30.04 23.96
CA GLN A 32 16.90 -28.76 24.48
C GLN A 32 17.01 -28.67 26.01
N ALA A 33 16.72 -29.77 26.73
CA ALA A 33 16.84 -29.81 28.19
C ALA A 33 18.29 -29.63 28.69
N CYS A 34 19.28 -29.96 27.87
CA CYS A 34 20.70 -29.80 28.21
C CYS A 34 21.15 -28.33 28.13
N VAL A 35 20.55 -27.53 27.24
CA VAL A 35 21.00 -26.16 26.91
C VAL A 35 21.07 -25.23 28.13
N PRO A 36 20.07 -25.14 29.03
CA PRO A 36 20.15 -24.26 30.20
C PRO A 36 21.32 -24.56 31.14
N GLN A 37 21.72 -25.82 31.26
CA GLN A 37 22.82 -26.25 32.12
C GLN A 37 24.18 -26.00 31.44
N LEU A 38 24.26 -26.19 30.12
CA LEU A 38 25.44 -25.87 29.33
C LEU A 38 25.78 -24.38 29.30
N GLY A 39 24.79 -23.49 29.50
CA GLY A 39 25.03 -22.04 29.64
C GLY A 39 25.79 -21.65 30.90
N ARG A 40 25.88 -22.54 31.90
CA ARG A 40 26.66 -22.32 33.13
C ARG A 40 28.14 -22.70 32.98
N TRP A 41 28.51 -23.27 31.82
CA TRP A 41 29.87 -23.72 31.57
C TRP A 41 30.83 -22.53 31.44
N ARG A 42 31.87 -22.49 32.28
CA ARG A 42 32.93 -21.48 32.21
C ARG A 42 33.98 -21.88 31.18
N GLY A 43 34.48 -20.92 30.40
CA GLY A 43 35.53 -21.12 29.40
C GLY A 43 34.97 -21.15 27.97
N ASP A 44 35.53 -22.01 27.11
CA ASP A 44 35.18 -22.13 25.68
C ASP A 44 33.91 -22.97 25.40
N GLY A 45 33.33 -23.55 26.45
CA GLY A 45 32.13 -24.38 26.36
C GLY A 45 30.91 -23.68 25.73
N PRO A 46 30.52 -22.49 26.21
CA PRO A 46 29.38 -21.75 25.66
C PRO A 46 29.54 -21.40 24.17
N GLY A 47 30.76 -21.06 23.73
CA GLY A 47 31.03 -20.76 22.32
C GLY A 47 30.79 -21.96 21.40
N LYS A 48 31.16 -23.17 21.85
CA LYS A 48 30.90 -24.42 21.10
C LYS A 48 29.41 -24.74 21.01
N VAL A 49 28.67 -24.52 22.09
CA VAL A 49 27.21 -24.74 22.12
C VAL A 49 26.52 -23.73 21.21
N GLU A 50 26.93 -22.47 21.26
CA GLU A 50 26.42 -21.40 20.38
C GLU A 50 26.67 -21.73 18.90
N ALA A 51 27.89 -22.14 18.52
CA ALA A 51 28.21 -22.51 17.15
C ALA A 51 27.36 -23.69 16.64
N ILE A 52 27.05 -24.67 17.51
CA ILE A 52 26.15 -25.77 17.16
C ILE A 52 24.72 -25.26 16.98
N LEU A 53 24.23 -24.40 17.88
CA LEU A 53 22.88 -23.81 17.76
C LEU A 53 22.74 -22.97 16.48
N GLU A 54 23.74 -22.17 16.13
CA GLU A 54 23.77 -21.42 14.87
C GLU A 54 23.78 -22.35 13.66
N ALA A 55 24.60 -23.41 13.67
CA ALA A 55 24.64 -24.40 12.60
C ALA A 55 23.32 -25.17 12.44
N LEU A 56 22.59 -25.42 13.54
CA LEU A 56 21.27 -26.07 13.51
C LEU A 56 20.20 -25.21 12.85
N VAL A 57 20.29 -23.89 13.01
CA VAL A 57 19.37 -22.93 12.36
C VAL A 57 19.75 -22.72 10.89
N ALA A 58 21.05 -22.56 10.59
CA ALA A 58 21.54 -22.28 9.24
C ALA A 58 21.50 -23.50 8.31
N CYS A 59 21.63 -24.71 8.85
CA CYS A 59 21.72 -25.95 8.06
C CYS A 59 20.82 -27.07 8.63
N PRO A 60 19.48 -26.87 8.67
CA PRO A 60 18.58 -27.84 9.27
C PRO A 60 18.51 -29.17 8.52
N GLN A 61 18.90 -29.18 7.23
CA GLN A 61 18.96 -30.39 6.39
C GLN A 61 20.10 -31.35 6.79
N ALA A 62 21.11 -30.86 7.53
CA ALA A 62 22.26 -31.67 7.92
C ALA A 62 21.97 -32.62 9.09
N VAL A 63 20.77 -32.60 9.67
CA VAL A 63 20.44 -33.34 10.89
C VAL A 63 19.29 -34.32 10.70
N ARG A 64 19.36 -35.45 11.41
CA ARG A 64 18.34 -36.50 11.36
C ARG A 64 17.04 -36.02 12.00
N TYR A 65 15.96 -36.10 11.24
CA TYR A 65 14.61 -35.75 11.67
C TYR A 65 13.83 -37.00 12.09
N ARG A 66 13.03 -36.84 13.15
CA ARG A 66 11.98 -37.80 13.51
C ARG A 66 10.86 -37.69 12.45
N GLN A 67 10.19 -38.80 12.14
CA GLN A 67 9.18 -38.92 11.06
C GLN A 67 8.04 -37.87 11.05
N ASN A 68 7.90 -37.04 12.09
CA ASN A 68 6.82 -36.05 12.24
C ASN A 68 7.31 -34.58 12.26
N CYS A 69 8.60 -34.31 12.01
CA CYS A 69 9.16 -32.95 12.07
C CYS A 69 9.86 -32.60 10.76
N THR A 70 9.48 -31.50 10.13
CA THR A 70 10.20 -30.96 8.98
C THR A 70 11.50 -30.29 9.42
N PRO A 71 12.51 -30.20 8.54
CA PRO A 71 13.76 -29.50 8.82
C PRO A 71 13.52 -28.05 9.27
N TRP A 72 12.54 -27.36 8.68
CA TRP A 72 12.26 -25.95 8.95
C TRP A 72 11.62 -25.71 10.33
N ARG A 73 10.70 -26.59 10.75
CA ARG A 73 10.15 -26.54 12.12
C ARG A 73 11.23 -26.82 13.17
N THR A 74 12.19 -27.66 12.82
CA THR A 74 13.36 -27.95 13.65
C THR A 74 14.27 -26.71 13.73
N ALA A 75 14.54 -26.05 12.59
CA ALA A 75 15.28 -24.79 12.54
C ALA A 75 14.63 -23.71 13.42
N TRP A 76 13.30 -23.58 13.34
CA TRP A 76 12.52 -22.64 14.14
C TRP A 76 12.62 -22.92 15.65
N LEU A 77 12.48 -24.19 16.05
CA LEU A 77 12.66 -24.58 17.45
C LEU A 77 14.05 -24.21 17.96
N TRP A 78 15.09 -24.46 17.16
CA TRP A 78 16.46 -24.11 17.52
C TRP A 78 16.73 -22.61 17.49
N LEU A 79 16.07 -21.84 16.62
CA LEU A 79 16.10 -20.38 16.62
C LEU A 79 15.55 -19.82 17.95
N LEU A 80 14.39 -20.30 18.41
CA LEU A 80 13.82 -19.91 19.70
C LEU A 80 14.73 -20.26 20.88
N VAL A 81 15.48 -21.36 20.78
CA VAL A 81 16.48 -21.76 21.78
C VAL A 81 17.71 -20.86 21.71
N LEU A 82 18.17 -20.51 20.51
CA LEU A 82 19.29 -19.60 20.25
C LEU A 82 18.98 -18.18 20.77
N GLU A 83 17.78 -17.65 20.52
CA GLU A 83 17.36 -16.35 21.06
C GLU A 83 17.39 -16.33 22.60
N LYS A 84 16.87 -17.39 23.24
CA LYS A 84 16.92 -17.56 24.69
C LYS A 84 18.34 -17.71 25.21
N TRP A 85 19.21 -18.36 24.45
CA TRP A 85 20.63 -18.50 24.76
C TRP A 85 21.36 -17.16 24.70
N LEU A 86 21.17 -16.41 23.61
CA LEU A 86 21.74 -15.09 23.40
C LEU A 86 21.25 -14.09 24.46
N ALA A 87 19.96 -14.11 24.82
CA ALA A 87 19.41 -13.25 25.88
C ALA A 87 20.03 -13.50 27.27
N ARG A 88 20.43 -14.75 27.56
CA ARG A 88 21.03 -15.13 28.85
C ARG A 88 22.53 -14.91 28.93
N ASN A 89 23.22 -15.02 27.80
CA ASN A 89 24.68 -14.96 27.72
C ASN A 89 25.21 -13.60 27.21
N GLN A 90 24.35 -12.58 27.12
CA GLN A 90 24.72 -11.20 26.76
C GLN A 90 25.63 -10.56 27.82
N VAL A 91 26.91 -10.93 27.78
CA VAL A 91 28.00 -10.30 28.51
C VAL A 91 29.20 -10.19 27.57
N GLN A 92 29.70 -8.96 27.42
CA GLN A 92 30.84 -8.47 26.64
C GLN A 92 30.64 -8.15 25.13
N ASN A 93 30.69 -6.84 24.84
CA ASN A 93 30.78 -6.12 23.55
C ASN A 93 29.47 -5.77 22.81
N LEU A 94 29.14 -4.47 22.84
CA LEU A 94 28.01 -3.85 22.11
C LEU A 94 28.04 -4.11 20.59
N VAL A 95 29.23 -4.14 19.99
CA VAL A 95 29.40 -4.36 18.54
C VAL A 95 29.03 -5.80 18.14
N LEU A 96 29.43 -6.78 18.96
CA LEU A 96 29.05 -8.18 18.77
C LEU A 96 27.56 -8.37 19.03
N ALA A 97 26.98 -7.67 19.99
CA ALA A 97 25.54 -7.72 20.27
C ALA A 97 24.69 -7.19 19.10
N VAL A 98 25.11 -6.09 18.46
CA VAL A 98 24.43 -5.55 17.26
C VAL A 98 24.55 -6.52 16.08
N PHE A 99 25.77 -7.00 15.78
CA PHE A 99 25.98 -7.96 14.69
C PHE A 99 25.18 -9.25 14.90
N ARG A 100 25.18 -9.79 16.12
CA ARG A 100 24.42 -11.00 16.49
C ARG A 100 22.91 -10.79 16.40
N LYS A 101 22.41 -9.60 16.77
CA LYS A 101 21.00 -9.26 16.59
C LYS A 101 20.63 -9.22 15.11
N THR A 102 21.49 -8.66 14.25
CA THR A 102 21.27 -8.64 12.80
C THR A 102 21.28 -10.05 12.19
N VAL A 103 22.24 -10.91 12.59
CA VAL A 103 22.30 -12.32 12.14
C VAL A 103 21.06 -13.10 12.59
N SER A 104 20.59 -12.87 13.82
CA SER A 104 19.34 -13.46 14.33
C SER A 104 18.12 -13.02 13.51
N VAL A 105 18.03 -11.76 13.10
CA VAL A 105 16.91 -11.24 12.30
C VAL A 105 16.91 -11.81 10.87
N VAL A 106 18.08 -11.97 10.25
CA VAL A 106 18.18 -12.57 8.90
C VAL A 106 17.78 -14.06 8.94
N LEU A 107 18.34 -14.82 9.89
CA LEU A 107 17.99 -16.24 10.08
C LEU A 107 16.53 -16.43 10.48
N GLN A 108 15.99 -15.53 11.30
CA GLN A 108 14.57 -15.52 11.65
C GLN A 108 13.70 -15.32 10.40
N ARG A 109 13.98 -14.28 9.60
CA ARG A 109 13.20 -14.00 8.40
C ARG A 109 13.29 -15.14 7.37
N GLU A 110 14.47 -15.70 7.18
CA GLU A 110 14.69 -16.87 6.30
C GLU A 110 13.91 -18.10 6.77
N THR A 111 13.96 -18.41 8.06
CA THR A 111 13.20 -19.54 8.63
C THR A 111 11.69 -19.32 8.59
N GLU A 112 11.19 -18.10 8.83
CA GLU A 112 9.78 -17.72 8.65
C GLU A 112 9.32 -17.92 7.20
N PHE A 113 10.14 -17.50 6.24
CA PHE A 113 9.85 -17.67 4.82
C PHE A 113 9.80 -19.16 4.42
N LEU A 114 10.74 -19.97 4.91
CA LEU A 114 10.77 -21.40 4.63
C LEU A 114 9.59 -22.17 5.25
N LEU A 115 9.17 -21.78 6.46
CA LEU A 115 7.94 -22.30 7.07
C LEU A 115 6.71 -21.92 6.23
N PHE A 116 6.66 -20.68 5.73
CA PHE A 116 5.58 -20.23 4.86
C PHE A 116 5.55 -21.01 3.52
N LEU A 117 6.70 -21.30 2.91
CA LEU A 117 6.78 -22.15 1.72
C LEU A 117 6.31 -23.58 1.98
N GLU A 118 6.60 -24.15 3.16
CA GLU A 118 6.10 -25.47 3.58
C GLU A 118 4.57 -25.48 3.65
N GLU A 119 3.95 -24.42 4.17
CA GLU A 119 2.50 -24.30 4.19
C GLU A 119 1.89 -24.15 2.79
N LEU A 120 2.58 -23.41 1.91
CA LEU A 120 2.20 -23.22 0.51
C LEU A 120 2.34 -24.48 -0.35
N GLN A 121 3.14 -25.46 0.06
CA GLN A 121 3.30 -26.74 -0.65
C GLN A 121 1.97 -27.49 -0.87
N LYS A 122 0.95 -27.19 -0.06
CA LYS A 122 -0.39 -27.76 -0.25
C LYS A 122 -1.13 -27.20 -1.47
N ASP A 123 -0.77 -26.00 -1.90
CA ASP A 123 -1.49 -25.25 -2.93
C ASP A 123 -0.68 -25.06 -4.23
N VAL A 124 0.64 -25.29 -4.18
CA VAL A 124 1.61 -24.89 -5.21
C VAL A 124 2.63 -26.01 -5.48
N SER A 125 3.13 -26.13 -6.72
CA SER A 125 4.10 -27.17 -7.10
C SER A 125 5.51 -26.90 -6.56
N GLU A 126 6.34 -27.94 -6.48
CA GLU A 126 7.70 -27.84 -5.92
C GLU A 126 8.62 -26.95 -6.78
N GLU A 127 8.42 -26.94 -8.09
CA GLU A 127 9.18 -26.09 -9.03
C GLU A 127 8.92 -24.61 -8.80
N VAL A 128 7.66 -24.24 -8.56
CA VAL A 128 7.27 -22.86 -8.23
C VAL A 128 7.84 -22.44 -6.87
N LEU A 129 7.83 -23.33 -5.87
CA LEU A 129 8.42 -23.03 -4.56
C LEU A 129 9.94 -22.84 -4.64
N LYS A 130 10.64 -23.64 -5.46
CA LYS A 130 12.08 -23.49 -5.71
C LYS A 130 12.39 -22.12 -6.32
N GLU A 131 11.64 -21.73 -7.35
CA GLU A 131 11.83 -20.43 -8.00
C GLU A 131 11.53 -19.25 -7.06
N LEU A 132 10.50 -19.35 -6.21
CA LEU A 132 10.21 -18.34 -5.18
C LEU A 132 11.34 -18.26 -4.13
N PHE A 133 11.90 -19.39 -3.73
CA PHE A 133 13.04 -19.43 -2.81
C PHE A 133 14.31 -18.85 -3.43
N GLU A 134 14.62 -19.20 -4.68
CA GLU A 134 15.74 -18.61 -5.42
C GLU A 134 15.59 -17.10 -5.56
N ALA A 135 14.37 -16.63 -5.87
CA ALA A 135 14.07 -15.21 -5.91
C ALA A 135 14.32 -14.53 -4.56
N TYR A 136 13.85 -15.14 -3.46
CA TYR A 136 14.05 -14.63 -2.11
C TYR A 136 15.53 -14.56 -1.69
N VAL A 137 16.31 -15.61 -1.95
CA VAL A 137 17.75 -15.65 -1.67
C VAL A 137 18.49 -14.59 -2.49
N CYS A 138 18.11 -14.41 -3.76
CA CYS A 138 18.63 -13.33 -4.60
C CYS A 138 18.27 -11.94 -4.08
N ALA A 139 17.09 -11.76 -3.48
CA ALA A 139 16.67 -10.50 -2.85
C ALA A 139 17.53 -10.18 -1.61
N GLN A 140 17.86 -11.19 -0.81
CA GLN A 140 18.59 -11.03 0.45
C GLN A 140 20.11 -10.92 0.32
N ASN A 141 20.71 -11.53 -0.71
CA ASN A 141 22.15 -11.52 -0.92
C ASN A 141 22.64 -10.12 -1.33
N ARG A 142 22.84 -9.26 -0.33
CA ARG A 142 23.29 -7.86 -0.53
C ARG A 142 24.74 -7.72 -1.03
N CYS A 143 25.60 -8.74 -1.02
CA CYS A 143 27.01 -8.60 -1.42
C CYS A 143 27.68 -9.96 -1.70
N ALA A 144 27.79 -10.40 -2.96
CA ALA A 144 28.76 -11.46 -3.33
C ALA A 144 29.11 -11.57 -4.84
N ALA A 145 28.73 -10.63 -5.71
CA ALA A 145 29.08 -10.75 -7.13
C ALA A 145 29.35 -9.40 -7.80
N ASP A 146 30.33 -8.66 -7.28
CA ASP A 146 31.16 -7.83 -8.15
C ASP A 146 32.29 -8.69 -8.71
N THR A 147 31.96 -9.50 -9.72
CA THR A 147 32.88 -9.86 -10.82
C THR A 147 32.11 -10.70 -11.85
N LYS A 148 31.80 -10.05 -12.98
CA LYS A 148 31.42 -10.66 -14.26
C LYS A 148 30.08 -11.43 -14.30
N ARG A 149 28.97 -10.71 -14.11
CA ARG A 149 27.74 -10.95 -14.90
C ARG A 149 27.19 -9.62 -15.41
N LYS A 150 27.85 -9.09 -16.44
CA LYS A 150 27.18 -8.25 -17.44
C LYS A 150 26.27 -9.19 -18.23
N ASP A 151 25.03 -9.32 -17.79
CA ASP A 151 23.85 -9.49 -18.65
C ASP A 151 22.60 -9.55 -17.76
N GLY A 152 21.58 -8.80 -18.15
CA GLY A 152 20.49 -8.34 -17.30
C GLY A 152 19.72 -9.43 -16.58
N CYS A 153 19.79 -9.46 -15.25
CA CYS A 153 18.83 -10.20 -14.42
C CYS A 153 17.54 -9.39 -14.26
N SER A 154 16.80 -9.19 -15.36
CA SER A 154 15.35 -9.13 -15.26
C SER A 154 14.85 -10.54 -15.00
N HIS A 155 14.90 -10.98 -13.74
CA HIS A 155 14.25 -12.23 -13.33
C HIS A 155 12.74 -12.03 -13.41
N ARG A 156 12.20 -12.24 -14.62
CA ARG A 156 10.78 -12.45 -14.82
C ARG A 156 10.45 -13.83 -14.28
N PHE A 157 9.45 -13.90 -13.41
CA PHE A 157 8.92 -15.17 -12.93
C PHE A 157 8.41 -16.02 -14.11
N SER A 158 8.58 -17.33 -14.00
CA SER A 158 8.03 -18.29 -14.95
C SER A 158 6.51 -18.18 -15.03
N LEU A 159 5.96 -18.64 -16.15
CA LEU A 159 4.50 -18.71 -16.34
C LEU A 159 3.83 -19.58 -15.28
N ASP A 160 4.53 -20.60 -14.77
CA ASP A 160 4.04 -21.49 -13.72
C ASP A 160 3.89 -20.73 -12.40
N VAL A 161 4.90 -19.93 -12.00
CA VAL A 161 4.81 -19.05 -10.82
C VAL A 161 3.69 -18.03 -10.98
N VAL A 162 3.59 -17.37 -12.14
CA VAL A 162 2.52 -16.40 -12.41
C VAL A 162 1.14 -17.06 -12.27
N SER A 163 0.96 -18.26 -12.83
CA SER A 163 -0.30 -18.99 -12.75
C SER A 163 -0.63 -19.44 -11.32
N ALA A 164 0.37 -19.88 -10.56
CA ALA A 164 0.23 -20.32 -9.18
C ALA A 164 -0.14 -19.14 -8.26
N LEU A 165 0.53 -17.99 -8.42
CA LEU A 165 0.22 -16.76 -7.70
C LEU A 165 -1.19 -16.25 -8.02
N ARG A 166 -1.61 -16.29 -9.29
CA ARG A 166 -2.99 -15.95 -9.68
C ARG A 166 -4.01 -16.87 -9.01
N LYS A 167 -3.74 -18.18 -8.93
CA LYS A 167 -4.61 -19.14 -8.19
C LYS A 167 -4.62 -18.87 -6.69
N LEU A 168 -3.47 -18.50 -6.12
CA LEU A 168 -3.35 -18.15 -4.70
C LEU A 168 -4.14 -16.87 -4.39
N LEU A 169 -4.13 -15.88 -5.29
CA LEU A 169 -4.93 -14.66 -5.16
C LEU A 169 -6.44 -14.91 -5.20
N LEU A 170 -6.89 -15.91 -5.95
CA LEU A 170 -8.30 -16.30 -5.96
C LEU A 170 -8.71 -17.02 -4.68
N ARG A 171 -7.84 -17.87 -4.13
CA ARG A 171 -8.18 -18.75 -2.99
C ARG A 171 -7.88 -18.18 -1.62
N ALA A 172 -6.73 -17.53 -1.47
CA ALA A 172 -6.18 -17.10 -0.19
C ALA A 172 -5.32 -15.84 -0.38
N PRO A 173 -5.95 -14.68 -0.63
CA PRO A 173 -5.22 -13.48 -1.02
C PRO A 173 -4.40 -12.88 0.14
N GLN A 174 -4.71 -13.24 1.40
CA GLN A 174 -3.87 -12.95 2.58
C GLN A 174 -2.50 -13.65 2.52
N ARG A 175 -2.44 -14.89 2.02
CA ARG A 175 -1.16 -15.60 1.86
C ARG A 175 -0.30 -14.93 0.80
N ALA A 176 -0.92 -14.49 -0.30
CA ALA A 176 -0.23 -13.72 -1.33
C ALA A 176 0.31 -12.38 -0.80
N GLN A 177 -0.41 -11.75 0.15
CA GLN A 177 0.09 -10.55 0.83
C GLN A 177 1.33 -10.84 1.67
N VAL A 178 1.29 -11.88 2.52
CA VAL A 178 2.44 -12.29 3.34
C VAL A 178 3.66 -12.58 2.46
N LEU A 179 3.45 -13.21 1.31
CA LEU A 179 4.53 -13.40 0.32
C LEU A 179 5.13 -12.06 -0.11
N LEU A 180 4.33 -11.06 -0.46
CA LEU A 180 4.83 -9.72 -0.81
C LEU A 180 5.59 -9.05 0.34
N GLU A 181 5.11 -9.19 1.59
CA GLU A 181 5.75 -8.64 2.79
C GLU A 181 7.16 -9.23 3.02
N PHE A 182 7.39 -10.50 2.65
CA PHE A 182 8.74 -11.09 2.70
C PHE A 182 9.72 -10.47 1.69
N PHE A 183 9.23 -9.99 0.55
CA PHE A 183 10.05 -9.29 -0.45
C PHE A 183 10.13 -7.77 -0.19
N GLN A 184 9.23 -7.21 0.62
CA GLN A 184 9.25 -5.81 1.01
C GLN A 184 10.35 -5.57 2.05
N GLU A 185 11.39 -4.81 1.71
CA GLU A 185 12.52 -4.61 2.61
C GLU A 185 12.21 -3.59 3.71
N GLU A 186 12.59 -3.87 4.97
CA GLU A 186 12.56 -2.86 6.05
C GLU A 186 13.63 -1.79 5.76
N GLN A 187 13.17 -0.71 5.12
CA GLN A 187 13.82 0.59 4.92
C GLN A 187 15.36 0.59 4.93
N GLY A 188 15.97 0.57 3.74
CA GLY A 188 17.32 1.11 3.58
C GLY A 188 18.10 0.57 2.39
N MET A 189 18.17 1.42 1.36
CA MET A 189 19.07 1.42 0.20
C MET A 189 18.78 0.45 -0.95
N HIS A 190 18.87 1.03 -2.15
CA HIS A 190 18.69 0.45 -3.47
C HIS A 190 19.43 -0.89 -3.66
N SER A 191 18.68 -1.92 -4.04
CA SER A 191 19.16 -3.28 -4.28
C SER A 191 18.31 -4.02 -5.31
N PRO A 192 18.79 -5.16 -5.85
CA PRO A 192 18.03 -6.08 -6.70
C PRO A 192 16.70 -6.58 -6.08
N SER A 193 16.53 -6.43 -4.76
CA SER A 193 15.26 -6.69 -4.05
C SER A 193 14.09 -5.87 -4.61
N ILE A 194 14.31 -4.62 -5.00
CA ILE A 194 13.26 -3.73 -5.56
C ILE A 194 12.74 -4.29 -6.90
N GLN A 195 13.61 -4.85 -7.74
CA GLN A 195 13.20 -5.34 -9.07
C GLN A 195 12.34 -6.60 -8.98
N GLN A 196 12.64 -7.49 -8.04
CA GLN A 196 11.87 -8.71 -7.80
C GLN A 196 10.53 -8.39 -7.13
N TYR A 197 10.54 -7.47 -6.18
CA TYR A 197 9.32 -6.94 -5.57
C TYR A 197 8.40 -6.28 -6.62
N CYS A 198 8.93 -5.42 -7.49
CA CYS A 198 8.18 -4.84 -8.60
C CYS A 198 7.63 -5.91 -9.56
N SER A 199 8.43 -6.94 -9.86
CA SER A 199 8.01 -8.04 -10.75
C SER A 199 6.88 -8.87 -10.13
N LEU A 200 6.91 -9.11 -8.81
CA LEU A 200 5.79 -9.70 -8.08
C LEU A 200 4.57 -8.78 -8.11
N GLN A 201 4.72 -7.49 -7.75
CA GLN A 201 3.61 -6.53 -7.77
C GLN A 201 2.92 -6.44 -9.13
N ASN A 202 3.67 -6.50 -10.23
CA ASN A 202 3.11 -6.50 -11.58
C ASN A 202 2.15 -7.67 -11.82
N ILE A 203 2.41 -8.85 -11.25
CA ILE A 203 1.50 -10.00 -11.35
C ILE A 203 0.15 -9.69 -10.68
N PHE A 204 0.15 -8.94 -9.58
CA PHE A 204 -1.07 -8.52 -8.88
C PHE A 204 -1.81 -7.43 -9.67
N VAL A 205 -1.09 -6.46 -10.25
CA VAL A 205 -1.67 -5.43 -11.13
C VAL A 205 -2.32 -6.08 -12.35
N GLU A 206 -1.62 -6.99 -13.02
CA GLU A 206 -2.14 -7.74 -14.16
C GLU A 206 -3.37 -8.57 -13.78
N PHE A 207 -3.33 -9.25 -12.64
CA PHE A 207 -4.48 -10.00 -12.12
C PHE A 207 -5.69 -9.11 -11.89
N LEU A 208 -5.51 -7.91 -11.33
CA LEU A 208 -6.59 -6.95 -11.14
C LEU A 208 -7.17 -6.48 -12.49
N ARG A 209 -6.32 -6.16 -13.48
CA ARG A 209 -6.78 -5.80 -14.84
C ARG A 209 -7.57 -6.92 -15.51
N ASP A 210 -7.08 -8.16 -15.43
CA ASP A 210 -7.76 -9.33 -15.99
C ASP A 210 -9.10 -9.60 -15.27
N SER A 211 -9.16 -9.36 -13.96
CA SER A 211 -10.38 -9.43 -13.17
C SER A 211 -11.38 -8.36 -13.60
N LEU A 212 -10.93 -7.11 -13.82
CA LEU A 212 -11.78 -6.02 -14.30
C LEU A 212 -12.32 -6.28 -15.71
N LYS A 213 -11.48 -6.77 -16.63
CA LYS A 213 -11.92 -7.19 -17.97
C LYS A 213 -12.92 -8.34 -17.91
N SER A 214 -12.75 -9.26 -16.97
CA SER A 214 -13.72 -10.34 -16.74
C SER A 214 -15.04 -9.77 -16.21
N LEU A 215 -15.00 -8.85 -15.26
CA LEU A 215 -16.18 -8.16 -14.73
C LEU A 215 -16.95 -7.41 -15.81
N GLN A 216 -16.25 -6.68 -16.70
CA GLN A 216 -16.85 -5.99 -17.83
C GLN A 216 -17.52 -6.97 -18.82
N ARG A 217 -16.87 -8.12 -19.10
CA ARG A 217 -17.47 -9.17 -19.94
C ARG A 217 -18.72 -9.77 -19.30
N LEU A 218 -18.73 -9.95 -17.99
CA LEU A 218 -19.89 -10.44 -17.24
C LEU A 218 -21.05 -9.44 -17.23
N GLN A 219 -20.78 -8.13 -17.29
CA GLN A 219 -21.81 -7.09 -17.40
C GLN A 219 -22.46 -7.05 -18.79
N CYS A 220 -21.72 -7.37 -19.85
CA CYS A 220 -22.24 -7.42 -21.21
C CYS A 220 -22.92 -8.77 -21.57
N GLY A 221 -22.70 -9.83 -20.78
CA GLY A 221 -23.25 -11.16 -21.01
C GLY A 221 -24.63 -11.34 -20.35
N SER A 222 -25.62 -11.75 -21.13
CA SER A 222 -27.05 -11.82 -20.71
C SER A 222 -27.41 -12.95 -19.73
N GLU A 223 -26.52 -13.90 -19.41
CA GLU A 223 -26.90 -15.16 -18.73
C GLU A 223 -25.82 -15.70 -17.75
N ILE A 224 -25.25 -14.88 -16.87
CA ILE A 224 -24.27 -15.36 -15.88
C ILE A 224 -24.70 -15.00 -14.45
N SER A 225 -24.50 -15.94 -13.54
CA SER A 225 -24.94 -15.91 -12.13
C SER A 225 -24.44 -14.65 -11.40
N GLU A 226 -25.35 -13.91 -10.75
CA GLU A 226 -25.03 -12.75 -9.89
C GLU A 226 -24.01 -13.08 -8.77
N LEU A 227 -23.94 -14.36 -8.39
CA LEU A 227 -22.97 -14.89 -7.43
C LEU A 227 -21.53 -14.75 -7.93
N ASP A 228 -21.27 -15.07 -9.20
CA ASP A 228 -19.92 -15.01 -9.78
C ASP A 228 -19.42 -13.55 -9.88
N GLN A 229 -20.34 -12.61 -10.14
CA GLN A 229 -20.03 -11.18 -10.16
C GLN A 229 -19.70 -10.65 -8.76
N ARG A 230 -20.46 -11.06 -7.73
CA ARG A 230 -20.23 -10.63 -6.35
C ARG A 230 -18.91 -11.16 -5.80
N GLU A 231 -18.62 -12.43 -6.05
CA GLU A 231 -17.35 -13.06 -5.65
C GLU A 231 -16.16 -12.35 -6.28
N LEU A 232 -16.24 -12.05 -7.58
CA LEU A 232 -15.16 -11.35 -8.27
C LEU A 232 -14.96 -9.90 -7.79
N VAL A 233 -16.03 -9.21 -7.45
CA VAL A 233 -15.97 -7.88 -6.81
C VAL A 233 -15.32 -7.94 -5.43
N ASP A 234 -15.67 -8.92 -4.61
CA ASP A 234 -15.08 -9.11 -3.28
C ASP A 234 -13.58 -9.48 -3.40
N ILE A 235 -13.20 -10.28 -4.39
CA ILE A 235 -11.79 -10.56 -4.71
C ILE A 235 -11.05 -9.27 -5.08
N ILE A 236 -11.60 -8.43 -5.97
CA ILE A 236 -10.98 -7.15 -6.35
C ILE A 236 -10.78 -6.26 -5.12
N TYR A 237 -11.80 -6.10 -4.28
CA TYR A 237 -11.68 -5.29 -3.06
C TYR A 237 -10.68 -5.87 -2.07
N SER A 238 -10.65 -7.19 -1.91
CA SER A 238 -9.69 -7.85 -1.03
C SER A 238 -8.27 -7.58 -1.49
N VAL A 239 -7.94 -7.83 -2.76
CA VAL A 239 -6.60 -7.63 -3.33
C VAL A 239 -6.18 -6.16 -3.25
N LEU A 240 -7.05 -5.21 -3.62
CA LEU A 240 -6.79 -3.77 -3.47
C LEU A 240 -6.52 -3.39 -2.00
N SER A 241 -7.27 -3.97 -1.06
CA SER A 241 -7.09 -3.73 0.37
C SER A 241 -5.81 -4.35 0.95
N MET A 242 -5.11 -5.22 0.20
CA MET A 242 -3.92 -5.95 0.70
C MET A 242 -2.62 -5.52 0.00
N VAL A 243 -2.60 -5.27 -1.31
CA VAL A 243 -1.37 -4.86 -2.03
C VAL A 243 -0.85 -3.46 -1.67
N THR A 244 0.34 -3.37 -1.08
CA THR A 244 1.06 -2.12 -0.81
C THR A 244 1.89 -1.72 -2.02
N PHE A 245 1.31 -0.90 -2.90
CA PHE A 245 2.01 -0.46 -4.11
C PHE A 245 3.07 0.61 -3.79
N GLU A 246 4.28 0.43 -4.31
CA GLU A 246 5.32 1.46 -4.27
C GLU A 246 5.20 2.36 -5.49
N VAL A 247 4.75 3.60 -5.27
CA VAL A 247 4.40 4.55 -6.34
C VAL A 247 5.61 5.04 -7.12
N GLU A 248 6.81 4.99 -6.54
CA GLU A 248 8.04 5.51 -7.13
C GLU A 248 8.50 4.71 -8.37
N HIS A 249 8.16 3.42 -8.44
CA HIS A 249 8.69 2.51 -9.48
C HIS A 249 7.63 1.95 -10.44
N GLN A 250 6.33 2.15 -10.17
CA GLN A 250 5.21 1.59 -10.96
C GLN A 250 4.10 2.61 -11.23
N ALA A 251 4.46 3.90 -11.30
CA ALA A 251 3.47 4.97 -11.45
C ALA A 251 2.58 4.76 -12.69
N ASP A 252 3.15 4.37 -13.83
CA ASP A 252 2.42 4.24 -15.11
C ASP A 252 1.45 3.05 -15.08
N GLU A 253 1.89 1.88 -14.61
CA GLU A 253 1.04 0.69 -14.52
C GLU A 253 -0.14 0.91 -13.56
N LEU A 254 0.10 1.61 -12.45
CA LEU A 254 -0.91 1.95 -11.46
C LEU A 254 -1.86 3.04 -11.96
N GLN A 255 -1.38 4.04 -12.71
CA GLN A 255 -2.24 5.04 -13.35
C GLN A 255 -3.24 4.39 -14.31
N HIS A 256 -2.77 3.47 -15.14
CA HIS A 256 -3.63 2.72 -16.05
C HIS A 256 -4.65 1.85 -15.30
N LEU A 257 -4.22 1.15 -14.25
CA LEU A 257 -5.13 0.37 -13.41
C LEU A 257 -6.21 1.25 -12.77
N PHE A 258 -5.85 2.41 -12.21
CA PHE A 258 -6.81 3.34 -11.61
C PHE A 258 -7.77 3.92 -12.65
N ARG A 259 -7.29 4.19 -13.87
CA ARG A 259 -8.14 4.66 -14.97
C ARG A 259 -9.21 3.61 -15.32
N GLU A 260 -8.81 2.36 -15.49
CA GLU A 260 -9.70 1.21 -15.74
C GLU A 260 -10.68 0.97 -14.57
N LEU A 261 -10.20 1.04 -13.32
CA LEU A 261 -11.06 0.91 -12.13
C LEU A 261 -12.14 1.98 -12.10
N LEU A 262 -11.78 3.24 -12.39
CA LEU A 262 -12.74 4.32 -12.49
C LEU A 262 -13.70 4.14 -13.68
N ASP A 263 -13.29 3.48 -14.77
CA ASP A 263 -14.17 3.26 -15.93
C ASP A 263 -15.27 2.30 -15.55
N VAL A 264 -14.91 1.22 -14.88
CA VAL A 264 -15.88 0.24 -14.37
C VAL A 264 -16.75 0.85 -13.27
N CYS A 265 -16.19 1.63 -12.34
CA CYS A 265 -16.98 2.26 -11.26
C CYS A 265 -18.00 3.29 -11.77
N TRP A 266 -17.68 3.99 -12.86
CA TRP A 266 -18.55 5.03 -13.42
C TRP A 266 -19.52 4.53 -14.50
N ALA A 267 -19.46 3.25 -14.87
CA ALA A 267 -20.43 2.63 -15.77
C ALA A 267 -21.81 2.51 -15.10
N GLU A 268 -22.87 2.65 -15.90
CA GLU A 268 -24.24 2.47 -15.41
C GLU A 268 -24.48 1.01 -14.97
N GLY A 269 -25.06 0.82 -13.78
CA GLY A 269 -25.28 -0.52 -13.22
C GLY A 269 -24.02 -1.21 -12.69
N SER A 270 -22.93 -0.48 -12.47
CA SER A 270 -21.68 -1.05 -11.95
C SER A 270 -21.85 -1.75 -10.60
N PRO A 271 -21.31 -2.97 -10.44
CA PRO A 271 -21.26 -3.65 -9.15
C PRO A 271 -20.11 -3.12 -8.26
N LEU A 272 -19.19 -2.30 -8.80
CA LEU A 272 -18.14 -1.65 -8.05
C LEU A 272 -18.59 -0.27 -7.54
N LYS A 273 -18.53 -0.09 -6.23
CA LYS A 273 -18.74 1.18 -5.54
C LYS A 273 -17.43 1.92 -5.32
N GLU A 274 -17.39 3.19 -5.72
CA GLU A 274 -16.24 4.09 -5.54
C GLU A 274 -15.89 4.30 -4.06
N GLU A 275 -16.90 4.35 -3.17
CA GLU A 275 -16.70 4.50 -1.72
C GLU A 275 -15.91 3.34 -1.10
N LYS A 276 -16.23 2.11 -1.52
CA LYS A 276 -15.51 0.92 -1.07
C LYS A 276 -14.07 0.93 -1.58
N LEU A 277 -13.85 1.33 -2.84
CA LEU A 277 -12.51 1.46 -3.43
C LEU A 277 -11.66 2.48 -2.66
N LEU A 278 -12.22 3.65 -2.35
CA LEU A 278 -11.58 4.66 -1.50
C LEU A 278 -11.28 4.12 -0.10
N SER A 279 -12.20 3.37 0.49
CA SER A 279 -11.99 2.76 1.81
C SER A 279 -10.80 1.79 1.82
N CYS A 280 -10.59 1.02 0.74
CA CYS A 280 -9.45 0.12 0.60
C CYS A 280 -8.13 0.89 0.55
N MET A 281 -8.09 2.04 -0.15
CA MET A 281 -6.88 2.86 -0.28
C MET A 281 -6.57 3.67 0.97
N LEU A 282 -7.59 4.24 1.64
CA LEU A 282 -7.40 5.08 2.83
C LEU A 282 -6.89 4.29 4.04
N ARG A 283 -7.24 3.01 4.16
CA ARG A 283 -6.80 2.14 5.28
C ARG A 283 -5.28 2.02 5.38
N LYS A 284 -4.55 2.14 4.27
CA LYS A 284 -3.10 1.92 4.23
C LYS A 284 -2.24 3.16 4.49
N ARG A 285 -2.85 4.34 4.65
CA ARG A 285 -2.16 5.63 4.91
C ARG A 285 -1.03 5.95 3.91
N SER A 286 -1.04 5.35 2.73
CA SER A 286 -0.04 5.59 1.68
C SER A 286 -0.36 6.89 0.93
N ARG A 287 0.33 7.97 1.29
CA ARG A 287 0.16 9.29 0.65
C ARG A 287 0.41 9.25 -0.86
N GLY A 288 1.41 8.48 -1.31
CA GLY A 288 1.73 8.33 -2.73
C GLY A 288 0.56 7.77 -3.56
N LEU A 289 -0.09 6.70 -3.08
CA LEU A 289 -1.20 6.08 -3.81
C LEU A 289 -2.43 6.97 -3.87
N LEU A 290 -2.71 7.69 -2.78
CA LEU A 290 -3.80 8.66 -2.76
C LEU A 290 -3.53 9.80 -3.73
N ASN A 291 -2.29 10.28 -3.83
CA ASN A 291 -1.93 11.32 -4.80
C ASN A 291 -2.08 10.82 -6.24
N LEU A 292 -1.62 9.60 -6.55
CA LEU A 292 -1.75 9.00 -7.87
C LEU A 292 -3.21 8.75 -8.28
N TYR A 293 -4.02 8.25 -7.34
CA TYR A 293 -5.45 8.11 -7.56
C TYR A 293 -6.12 9.47 -7.78
N SER A 294 -5.73 10.48 -7.00
CA SER A 294 -6.27 11.84 -7.11
C SER A 294 -5.94 12.48 -8.45
N SER A 295 -4.71 12.30 -8.95
CA SER A 295 -4.33 12.82 -10.28
C SER A 295 -5.16 12.16 -11.39
N VAL A 296 -5.31 10.83 -11.36
CA VAL A 296 -6.13 10.11 -12.35
C VAL A 296 -7.60 10.51 -12.26
N LEU A 297 -8.16 10.67 -11.06
CA LEU A 297 -9.55 11.12 -10.87
C LEU A 297 -9.76 12.53 -11.43
N VAL A 298 -8.83 13.45 -11.18
CA VAL A 298 -8.87 14.82 -11.69
C VAL A 298 -8.75 14.85 -13.21
N ASP A 299 -7.82 14.08 -13.78
CA ASP A 299 -7.67 14.01 -15.24
C ASP A 299 -8.94 13.49 -15.90
N LYS A 300 -9.55 12.47 -15.32
CA LYS A 300 -10.74 11.85 -15.89
C LYS A 300 -12.00 12.70 -15.71
N THR A 301 -12.12 13.40 -14.60
CA THR A 301 -13.20 14.39 -14.42
C THR A 301 -13.02 15.55 -15.39
N ARG A 302 -11.80 16.05 -15.57
CA ARG A 302 -11.46 17.05 -16.60
C ARG A 302 -11.84 16.55 -18.00
N GLU A 303 -11.51 15.32 -18.36
CA GLU A 303 -11.91 14.71 -19.64
C GLU A 303 -13.45 14.70 -19.79
N LYS A 304 -14.21 14.25 -18.78
CA LYS A 304 -15.68 14.29 -18.81
C LYS A 304 -16.23 15.71 -19.02
N PHE A 305 -15.69 16.68 -18.29
CA PHE A 305 -16.14 18.07 -18.38
C PHE A 305 -15.76 18.72 -19.72
N LEU A 306 -14.57 18.44 -20.25
CA LEU A 306 -14.11 18.98 -21.53
C LEU A 306 -14.81 18.33 -22.73
N VAL A 307 -15.06 17.02 -22.69
CA VAL A 307 -15.81 16.30 -23.74
C VAL A 307 -17.26 16.80 -23.80
N SER A 308 -17.84 17.22 -22.67
CA SER A 308 -19.21 17.76 -22.64
C SER A 308 -19.34 19.17 -23.27
N LYS A 309 -18.24 19.93 -23.40
CA LYS A 309 -18.24 21.28 -23.99
C LYS A 309 -16.90 21.60 -24.68
N SER A 310 -16.88 21.39 -26.01
CA SER A 310 -16.02 22.01 -27.04
C SER A 310 -14.94 21.15 -27.74
N VAL A 311 -15.23 20.88 -29.02
CA VAL A 311 -14.26 20.98 -30.12
C VAL A 311 -13.86 22.46 -30.19
N GLY A 312 -12.66 22.81 -29.73
CA GLY A 312 -12.17 24.19 -29.73
C GLY A 312 -10.67 24.25 -29.49
N LYS A 313 -9.91 24.36 -30.59
CA LYS A 313 -8.45 24.35 -30.66
C LYS A 313 -7.82 25.45 -29.80
N GLY A 314 -6.94 25.08 -28.88
CA GLY A 314 -6.01 25.99 -28.19
C GLY A 314 -6.50 26.50 -26.83
N SER A 315 -6.57 25.65 -25.81
CA SER A 315 -6.73 26.09 -24.42
C SER A 315 -5.37 26.13 -23.71
N SER A 316 -5.09 27.27 -23.07
CA SER A 316 -4.04 27.39 -22.05
C SER A 316 -4.46 26.59 -20.82
N GLU A 317 -3.53 25.92 -20.13
CA GLU A 317 -3.80 25.15 -18.89
C GLU A 317 -4.61 25.94 -17.86
N GLN A 318 -4.41 27.26 -17.80
CA GLN A 318 -5.13 28.15 -16.90
C GLN A 318 -6.63 28.27 -17.23
N LEU A 319 -7.00 28.28 -18.52
CA LEU A 319 -8.40 28.30 -18.95
C LEU A 319 -9.11 26.97 -18.67
N ASP A 320 -8.37 25.87 -18.72
CA ASP A 320 -8.92 24.55 -18.40
C ASP A 320 -9.11 24.38 -16.88
N THR A 321 -8.24 24.98 -16.05
CA THR A 321 -8.45 25.04 -14.60
C THR A 321 -9.67 25.89 -14.24
N GLU A 322 -9.86 27.03 -14.89
CA GLU A 322 -11.02 27.91 -14.72
C GLU A 322 -12.32 27.18 -15.06
N ARG A 323 -12.41 26.54 -16.23
CA ARG A 323 -13.60 25.77 -16.63
C ARG A 323 -13.88 24.59 -15.70
N THR A 324 -12.84 23.91 -15.22
CA THR A 324 -13.00 22.78 -14.31
C THR A 324 -13.56 23.26 -12.96
N MET A 325 -13.02 24.32 -12.38
CA MET A 325 -13.51 24.90 -11.12
C MET A 325 -14.95 25.41 -11.26
N MET A 326 -15.25 26.07 -12.37
CA MET A 326 -16.60 26.53 -12.68
C MET A 326 -17.60 25.38 -12.73
N ASN A 327 -17.26 24.28 -13.40
CA ASN A 327 -18.14 23.11 -13.50
C ASN A 327 -18.26 22.35 -12.17
N LEU A 328 -17.19 22.28 -11.36
CA LEU A 328 -17.21 21.60 -10.05
C LEU A 328 -18.19 22.26 -9.07
N PHE A 329 -18.26 23.58 -9.04
CA PHE A 329 -19.05 24.34 -8.06
C PHE A 329 -20.38 24.88 -8.61
N SER A 330 -20.69 24.67 -9.89
CA SER A 330 -21.98 25.07 -10.47
C SER A 330 -23.10 24.05 -10.24
N ASP A 331 -22.77 22.80 -9.90
CA ASP A 331 -23.73 21.69 -9.89
C ASP A 331 -24.46 21.51 -8.55
N HIS A 332 -25.67 20.93 -8.57
CA HIS A 332 -26.59 20.89 -7.43
C HIS A 332 -26.29 19.81 -6.37
N LYS A 333 -25.37 18.87 -6.65
CA LYS A 333 -25.04 17.74 -5.75
C LYS A 333 -23.78 18.07 -4.94
N GLU A 334 -23.97 18.81 -3.85
CA GLU A 334 -22.91 19.34 -2.97
C GLU A 334 -21.86 18.27 -2.58
N ALA A 335 -22.30 17.06 -2.19
CA ALA A 335 -21.38 16.02 -1.72
C ALA A 335 -20.38 15.51 -2.79
N SER A 336 -20.81 15.29 -4.04
CA SER A 336 -19.92 14.81 -5.11
C SER A 336 -18.98 15.90 -5.62
N SER A 337 -19.47 17.15 -5.66
CA SER A 337 -18.68 18.32 -6.03
C SER A 337 -17.55 18.57 -5.03
N TRP A 338 -17.86 18.54 -3.72
CA TRP A 338 -16.88 18.71 -2.66
C TRP A 338 -15.86 17.56 -2.59
N LYS A 339 -16.28 16.33 -2.84
CA LYS A 339 -15.37 15.18 -2.96
C LYS A 339 -14.36 15.38 -4.09
N THR A 340 -14.81 15.84 -5.25
CA THR A 340 -13.94 16.06 -6.41
C THR A 340 -13.01 17.26 -6.17
N ALA A 341 -13.52 18.32 -5.52
CA ALA A 341 -12.70 19.47 -5.10
C ALA A 341 -11.61 19.07 -4.08
N TYR A 342 -11.91 18.17 -3.15
CA TYR A 342 -10.93 17.63 -2.20
C TYR A 342 -9.77 16.94 -2.93
N PHE A 343 -10.07 16.02 -3.86
CA PHE A 343 -9.04 15.31 -4.63
C PHE A 343 -8.26 16.24 -5.56
N TYR A 344 -8.89 17.27 -6.10
CA TYR A 344 -8.22 18.31 -6.87
C TYR A 344 -7.20 19.10 -6.05
N CYS A 345 -7.52 19.42 -4.78
CA CYS A 345 -6.58 20.08 -3.89
C CYS A 345 -5.45 19.14 -3.46
N LEU A 346 -5.76 17.87 -3.25
CA LEU A 346 -4.77 16.86 -2.88
C LEU A 346 -3.75 16.62 -4.00
N SER A 347 -4.19 16.57 -5.26
CA SER A 347 -3.29 16.39 -6.41
C SER A 347 -2.49 17.65 -6.76
N SER A 348 -3.10 18.84 -6.68
CA SER A 348 -2.44 20.10 -7.04
C SER A 348 -1.56 20.69 -5.94
N SER A 349 -1.63 20.15 -4.71
CA SER A 349 -0.98 20.69 -3.50
C SER A 349 -1.34 22.15 -3.15
N LYS A 350 -2.36 22.70 -3.82
CA LYS A 350 -2.84 24.07 -3.66
C LYS A 350 -4.12 24.10 -2.84
N HIS A 351 -4.29 25.17 -2.06
CA HIS A 351 -5.49 25.32 -1.24
C HIS A 351 -6.70 25.63 -2.14
N PHE A 352 -7.87 25.03 -1.85
CA PHE A 352 -9.08 25.24 -2.64
C PHE A 352 -9.43 26.73 -2.77
N LEU A 353 -9.23 27.51 -1.70
CA LEU A 353 -9.50 28.94 -1.68
C LEU A 353 -8.58 29.73 -2.62
N GLU A 354 -7.31 29.35 -2.70
CA GLU A 354 -6.36 29.97 -3.62
C GLU A 354 -6.82 29.75 -5.07
N GLN A 355 -7.23 28.53 -5.39
CA GLN A 355 -7.72 28.18 -6.73
C GLN A 355 -8.99 28.94 -7.10
N ILE A 356 -9.92 29.09 -6.15
CA ILE A 356 -11.15 29.86 -6.38
C ILE A 356 -10.85 31.34 -6.56
N LEU A 357 -9.95 31.91 -5.75
CA LEU A 357 -9.57 33.31 -5.86
C LEU A 357 -8.83 33.60 -7.17
N VAL A 358 -7.88 32.75 -7.57
CA VAL A 358 -7.18 32.87 -8.86
C VAL A 358 -8.16 32.77 -10.03
N THR A 359 -9.11 31.84 -9.97
CA THR A 359 -10.17 31.67 -10.98
C THR A 359 -11.08 32.89 -11.05
N ALA A 360 -11.55 33.39 -9.90
CA ALA A 360 -12.39 34.57 -9.81
C ALA A 360 -11.67 35.84 -10.32
N LEU A 361 -10.38 36.00 -10.02
CA LEU A 361 -9.56 37.09 -10.54
C LEU A 361 -9.34 36.98 -12.04
N ALA A 362 -9.21 35.77 -12.60
CA ALA A 362 -9.14 35.57 -14.04
C ALA A 362 -10.46 35.96 -14.74
N LEU A 363 -11.61 35.56 -14.20
CA LEU A 363 -12.93 35.96 -14.70
C LEU A 363 -13.14 37.49 -14.63
N LEU A 364 -12.68 38.12 -13.54
CA LEU A 364 -12.72 39.57 -13.37
C LEU A 364 -11.87 40.31 -14.43
N LYS A 365 -10.67 39.82 -14.72
CA LYS A 365 -9.81 40.39 -15.78
C LYS A 365 -10.42 40.26 -17.18
N ARG A 366 -11.31 39.28 -17.37
CA ARG A 366 -12.04 39.02 -18.63
C ARG A 366 -13.43 39.65 -18.66
N GLU A 367 -13.82 40.36 -17.61
CA GLU A 367 -15.14 40.95 -17.41
C GLU A 367 -16.32 39.95 -17.51
N ASP A 368 -16.08 38.66 -17.24
CA ASP A 368 -17.15 37.65 -17.20
C ASP A 368 -17.83 37.64 -15.83
N PHE A 369 -18.70 38.62 -15.62
CA PHE A 369 -19.50 38.77 -14.40
C PHE A 369 -20.55 37.66 -14.23
N SER A 370 -20.95 37.00 -15.32
CA SER A 370 -21.93 35.93 -15.29
C SER A 370 -21.33 34.66 -14.65
N GLY A 371 -20.13 34.28 -15.08
CA GLY A 371 -19.37 33.19 -14.49
C GLY A 371 -18.93 33.49 -13.06
N LEU A 372 -18.53 34.73 -12.77
CA LEU A 372 -18.21 35.14 -11.41
C LEU A 372 -19.41 34.99 -10.46
N SER A 373 -20.61 35.36 -10.94
CA SER A 373 -21.83 35.23 -10.14
C SER A 373 -22.25 33.78 -9.91
N SER A 374 -21.92 32.84 -10.79
CA SER A 374 -22.21 31.42 -10.57
C SER A 374 -21.19 30.76 -9.64
N LEU A 375 -19.91 31.13 -9.74
CA LEU A 375 -18.83 30.61 -8.88
C LEU A 375 -19.02 31.00 -7.42
N LEU A 376 -19.47 32.22 -7.16
CA LEU A 376 -19.63 32.79 -5.81
C LEU A 376 -21.00 32.50 -5.17
N ARG A 377 -21.81 31.62 -5.77
CA ARG A 377 -23.06 31.18 -5.15
C ARG A 377 -22.79 30.32 -3.92
N ARG A 378 -23.76 30.29 -3.01
CA ARG A 378 -23.79 29.45 -1.80
C ARG A 378 -22.57 29.69 -0.89
N GLU A 379 -21.68 28.71 -0.76
CA GLU A 379 -20.60 28.65 0.23
C GLU A 379 -19.50 29.70 0.01
N PHE A 380 -19.36 30.23 -1.22
CA PHE A 380 -18.34 31.24 -1.56
C PHE A 380 -18.85 32.68 -1.54
N ASN A 381 -20.12 32.91 -1.18
CA ASN A 381 -20.69 34.26 -1.04
C ASN A 381 -19.87 35.20 -0.13
N PRO A 382 -19.28 34.74 1.00
CA PRO A 382 -18.45 35.62 1.83
C PRO A 382 -17.22 36.21 1.10
N LEU A 383 -16.73 35.55 0.05
CA LEU A 383 -15.56 36.00 -0.73
C LEU A 383 -15.89 37.15 -1.67
N SER A 384 -17.16 37.45 -1.91
CA SER A 384 -17.57 38.54 -2.80
C SER A 384 -17.00 39.89 -2.35
N ARG A 385 -16.92 40.15 -1.04
CA ARG A 385 -16.39 41.42 -0.50
C ARG A 385 -14.90 41.57 -0.78
N LEU A 386 -14.16 40.49 -0.60
CA LEU A 386 -12.73 40.45 -0.91
C LEU A 386 -12.50 40.65 -2.42
N LEU A 387 -13.32 40.01 -3.25
CA LEU A 387 -13.25 40.14 -4.70
C LEU A 387 -13.73 41.50 -5.23
N VAL A 388 -14.63 42.20 -4.53
CA VAL A 388 -14.94 43.60 -4.84
C VAL A 388 -13.71 44.48 -4.62
N LEU A 389 -13.02 44.31 -3.48
CA LEU A 389 -11.83 45.09 -3.16
C LEU A 389 -10.67 44.80 -4.13
N LEU A 390 -10.45 43.53 -4.45
CA LEU A 390 -9.39 43.10 -5.39
C LEU A 390 -9.76 43.38 -6.85
N GLY A 391 -11.03 43.26 -7.21
CA GLY A 391 -11.53 43.46 -8.57
C GLY A 391 -11.67 44.92 -8.96
N TRP A 392 -11.81 45.83 -7.98
CA TRP A 392 -11.92 47.27 -8.22
C TRP A 392 -10.73 47.84 -9.01
N THR A 393 -9.53 47.28 -8.80
CA THR A 393 -8.31 47.69 -9.50
C THR A 393 -8.20 47.12 -10.93
N HIS A 394 -9.07 46.17 -11.28
CA HIS A 394 -9.07 45.49 -12.58
C HIS A 394 -10.19 45.95 -13.52
N CYS A 395 -11.12 46.78 -13.05
CA CYS A 395 -12.18 47.36 -13.88
C CYS A 395 -11.62 48.41 -14.85
N GLN A 396 -11.87 48.25 -16.15
CA GLN A 396 -11.39 49.18 -17.19
C GLN A 396 -12.37 50.31 -17.48
N SER A 397 -13.61 50.24 -16.97
CA SER A 397 -14.69 51.18 -17.28
C SER A 397 -15.64 51.44 -16.09
N LEU A 398 -16.38 52.56 -16.13
CA LEU A 398 -17.40 52.86 -15.11
C LEU A 398 -18.58 51.86 -15.17
N GLU A 399 -18.86 51.33 -16.35
CA GLU A 399 -19.91 50.32 -16.54
C GLU A 399 -19.53 48.97 -15.94
N SER A 400 -18.28 48.53 -16.11
CA SER A 400 -17.75 47.30 -15.47
C SER A 400 -17.73 47.42 -13.94
N ALA A 401 -17.42 48.59 -13.39
CA ALA A 401 -17.51 48.83 -11.94
C ALA A 401 -18.96 48.78 -11.43
N LYS A 402 -19.92 49.31 -12.20
CA LYS A 402 -21.36 49.21 -11.87
C LYS A 402 -21.87 47.77 -11.95
N THR A 403 -21.52 47.01 -12.98
CA THR A 403 -21.93 45.61 -13.12
C THR A 403 -21.29 44.71 -12.06
N LEU A 404 -20.03 44.95 -11.68
CA LEU A 404 -19.35 44.28 -10.57
C LEU A 404 -20.08 44.50 -9.24
N LEU A 405 -20.40 45.75 -8.89
CA LEU A 405 -21.16 46.06 -7.69
C LEU A 405 -22.56 45.42 -7.72
N TRP A 406 -23.23 45.46 -8.86
CA TRP A 406 -24.55 44.85 -9.00
C TRP A 406 -24.53 43.33 -8.84
N THR A 407 -23.52 42.66 -9.39
CA THR A 407 -23.41 41.19 -9.34
C THR A 407 -22.92 40.66 -8.00
N LEU A 408 -22.02 41.38 -7.31
CA LEU A 408 -21.40 40.92 -6.05
C LEU A 408 -22.05 41.48 -4.77
N HIS A 409 -22.59 42.70 -4.82
CA HIS A 409 -23.15 43.37 -3.64
C HIS A 409 -24.69 43.22 -3.55
N LYS A 410 -25.41 43.22 -4.68
CA LYS A 410 -26.88 43.20 -4.67
C LYS A 410 -27.48 41.81 -4.44
N THR A 411 -26.79 40.76 -4.89
CA THR A 411 -27.11 39.36 -4.58
C THR A 411 -27.07 39.04 -3.08
N GLN A 412 -26.27 39.77 -2.29
CA GLN A 412 -26.25 39.60 -0.82
C GLN A 412 -27.49 40.16 -0.13
N VAL A 413 -28.04 41.27 -0.62
CA VAL A 413 -29.26 41.86 -0.03
C VAL A 413 -30.44 40.94 -0.26
N VAL A 414 -30.55 40.35 -1.45
CA VAL A 414 -31.62 39.39 -1.78
C VAL A 414 -31.49 38.09 -0.98
N ASN A 415 -30.28 37.53 -0.85
CA ASN A 415 -30.07 36.29 -0.10
C ASN A 415 -30.29 36.46 1.42
N ARG A 416 -29.88 37.59 2.02
CA ARG A 416 -30.19 37.89 3.43
C ARG A 416 -31.68 38.07 3.67
N ILE A 417 -32.42 38.62 2.70
CA ILE A 417 -33.87 38.74 2.80
C ILE A 417 -34.55 37.35 2.68
N GLN A 418 -34.05 36.45 1.84
CA GLN A 418 -34.59 35.08 1.74
C GLN A 418 -34.28 34.20 2.96
N GLU A 419 -33.09 34.32 3.56
CA GLU A 419 -32.75 33.61 4.81
C GLU A 419 -33.61 34.11 5.99
N THR A 420 -33.88 35.42 6.05
CA THR A 420 -34.75 35.99 7.10
C THR A 420 -36.23 35.61 6.90
N VAL A 421 -36.72 35.54 5.65
CA VAL A 421 -38.08 35.07 5.33
C VAL A 421 -38.25 33.58 5.63
N SER A 422 -37.25 32.74 5.34
CA SER A 422 -37.28 31.30 5.64
C SER A 422 -37.21 31.00 7.14
N GLN A 423 -36.54 31.87 7.92
CA GLN A 423 -36.51 31.82 9.38
C GLN A 423 -37.81 32.33 10.01
N SER A 424 -38.52 33.28 9.40
CA SER A 424 -39.85 33.70 9.87
C SER A 424 -40.93 32.65 9.59
N GLU A 425 -40.93 31.99 8.43
CA GLU A 425 -41.93 30.96 8.10
C GLU A 425 -41.78 29.68 8.96
N SER A 426 -40.54 29.32 9.32
CA SER A 426 -40.27 28.22 10.27
C SER A 426 -40.62 28.56 11.72
N SER A 427 -40.57 29.85 12.09
CA SER A 427 -40.99 30.33 13.42
C SER A 427 -42.51 30.43 13.55
N GLU A 428 -43.22 30.82 12.48
CA GLU A 428 -44.69 30.86 12.47
C GLU A 428 -45.32 29.45 12.44
N SER A 429 -44.66 28.48 11.82
CA SER A 429 -45.10 27.08 11.83
C SER A 429 -44.94 26.40 13.19
N SER A 430 -44.05 26.91 14.06
CA SER A 430 -43.84 26.45 15.44
C SER A 430 -44.84 27.05 16.44
N LEU A 431 -45.58 28.08 16.06
CA LEU A 431 -46.58 28.75 16.91
C LEU A 431 -48.01 28.24 16.67
N TYR A 432 -48.20 27.36 15.67
CA TYR A 432 -49.48 26.75 15.30
C TYR A 432 -49.47 25.21 15.34
N ALA A 433 -48.57 24.59 16.13
CA ALA A 433 -48.55 23.15 16.41
C ALA A 433 -48.87 22.86 17.87
#